data_AF-C1MH02-F1
#
_entry.id   AF-C1MH02-F1
#
_cell.length_a   1.000
_cell.length_b   1.000
_cell.length_c   1.000
_cell.angle_alpha   90.00
_cell.angle_beta   90.00
_cell.angle_gamma   90.00
#
_symmetry.space_group_name_H-M   'P 1'
#
loop_
_entity.id
_entity.type
_entity.pdbx_description
1 polymer ?
#
loop_
_entity_poly.entity_id
_entity_poly.type
_entity_poly.pdbx_seq_one_letter_code
_entity_poly.pdbx_strand_id
1 'polypeptide(L)'
;RPPRAMGPSWVPVDDVLAAATTRMTSGELVHGATFDLFASMSAITVGDRKMDVGVEGGMDGLAPPFQTSEKLVAAGRAPLELTDEEQIYVFDALLACEATWHSGQSLAVSIYTCLYMHDFDRLEASSSPVTRAYFDAVRSDVATVRNAVSLGDVWEEED
;
A
#
# COMPACT_ATOMS: atom_id res chain seq x y z
N ARG A 1 20.04 -24.06 2.45
CA ARG A 1 18.60 -23.92 2.79
C ARG A 1 17.94 -25.26 2.52
N PRO A 2 17.32 -25.94 3.49
CA PRO A 2 16.66 -27.22 3.23
C PRO A 2 15.44 -27.01 2.31
N PRO A 3 15.07 -27.97 1.45
CA PRO A 3 13.92 -27.84 0.57
C PRO A 3 12.64 -27.95 1.39
N ARG A 4 11.78 -26.93 1.22
CA ARG A 4 10.46 -26.80 1.85
C ARG A 4 9.53 -27.89 1.32
N ALA A 5 8.77 -28.53 2.21
CA ALA A 5 7.86 -29.65 1.92
C ALA A 5 6.92 -29.38 0.73
N MET A 6 6.74 -30.41 -0.11
CA MET A 6 6.03 -30.37 -1.40
C MET A 6 4.52 -30.16 -1.22
N GLY A 7 4.04 -28.99 -1.64
CA GLY A 7 2.68 -28.83 -2.19
C GLY A 7 2.57 -29.50 -3.57
N PRO A 8 1.47 -29.29 -4.33
CA PRO A 8 1.34 -29.86 -5.68
C PRO A 8 2.60 -29.60 -6.50
N SER A 9 3.06 -30.62 -7.23
CA SER A 9 4.26 -30.55 -8.06
C SER A 9 4.05 -29.53 -9.17
N TRP A 10 4.76 -28.41 -9.11
CA TRP A 10 4.79 -27.42 -10.18
C TRP A 10 5.42 -28.04 -11.43
N VAL A 11 4.72 -27.93 -12.55
CA VAL A 11 5.22 -28.38 -13.86
C VAL A 11 5.50 -27.13 -14.70
N PRO A 12 6.72 -26.96 -15.26
CA PRO A 12 7.03 -25.84 -16.14
C PRO A 12 6.23 -25.96 -17.45
N VAL A 13 5.71 -24.83 -17.94
CA VAL A 13 4.86 -24.77 -19.15
C VAL A 13 5.40 -23.79 -20.19
N ASP A 14 6.60 -23.26 -19.98
CA ASP A 14 7.22 -22.22 -20.80
C ASP A 14 7.31 -22.62 -22.28
N ASP A 15 7.73 -23.86 -22.56
CA ASP A 15 7.84 -24.40 -23.92
C ASP A 15 6.49 -24.46 -24.64
N VAL A 16 5.43 -24.82 -23.91
CA VAL A 16 4.06 -24.90 -24.45
C VAL A 16 3.55 -23.51 -24.80
N LEU A 17 3.78 -22.54 -23.91
CA LEU A 17 3.39 -21.14 -24.13
C LEU A 17 4.18 -20.53 -25.29
N ALA A 18 5.49 -20.76 -25.37
CA ALA A 18 6.33 -20.29 -26.47
C ALA A 18 5.91 -20.90 -27.82
N ALA A 19 5.58 -22.20 -27.85
CA ALA A 19 5.07 -22.82 -29.07
C ALA A 19 3.70 -22.22 -29.49
N ALA A 20 2.81 -21.95 -28.55
CA ALA A 20 1.51 -21.34 -28.83
C ALA A 20 1.65 -19.92 -29.41
N THR A 21 2.54 -19.09 -28.86
CA THR A 21 2.74 -17.71 -29.35
C THR A 21 3.27 -17.65 -30.78
N THR A 22 4.08 -18.62 -31.22
CA THR A 22 4.55 -18.67 -32.63
C THR A 22 3.42 -18.87 -33.65
N ARG A 23 2.27 -19.36 -33.22
CA ARG A 23 1.11 -19.59 -34.08
C ARG A 23 0.13 -18.41 -34.10
N MET A 24 0.33 -17.42 -33.24
CA MET A 24 -0.51 -16.23 -33.17
C MET A 24 -0.07 -15.20 -34.21
N THR A 25 -1.04 -14.46 -34.73
CA THR A 25 -0.85 -13.34 -35.64
C THR A 25 -1.17 -12.01 -34.96
N SER A 26 -0.71 -10.91 -35.55
CA SER A 26 -0.97 -9.57 -35.00
C SER A 26 -2.47 -9.29 -34.93
N GLY A 27 -2.95 -8.90 -33.75
CA GLY A 27 -4.36 -8.64 -33.48
C GLY A 27 -5.12 -9.82 -32.85
N GLU A 28 -4.50 -10.99 -32.71
CA GLU A 28 -5.10 -12.12 -31.99
C GLU A 28 -4.79 -12.05 -30.49
N LEU A 29 -5.79 -12.39 -29.67
CA LEU A 29 -5.68 -12.47 -28.22
C LEU A 29 -6.35 -13.74 -27.72
N VAL A 30 -5.63 -14.53 -26.94
CA VAL A 30 -6.20 -15.69 -26.25
C VAL A 30 -6.65 -15.24 -24.87
N HIS A 31 -7.95 -15.33 -24.60
CA HIS A 31 -8.54 -14.91 -23.34
C HIS A 31 -9.70 -15.81 -22.92
N GLY A 32 -10.08 -15.76 -21.64
CA GLY A 32 -11.27 -16.45 -21.14
C GLY A 32 -12.57 -15.81 -21.65
N ALA A 33 -13.67 -16.56 -21.63
CA ALA A 33 -14.97 -16.07 -22.13
C ALA A 33 -15.51 -14.84 -21.37
N THR A 34 -15.06 -14.62 -20.14
CA THR A 34 -15.47 -13.50 -19.29
C THR A 34 -14.47 -12.35 -19.26
N PHE A 35 -13.44 -12.39 -20.12
CA PHE A 35 -12.41 -11.37 -20.16
C PHE A 35 -12.92 -10.10 -20.86
N ASP A 36 -12.68 -8.95 -20.25
CA ASP A 36 -13.02 -7.64 -20.78
C ASP A 36 -11.75 -6.79 -20.97
N LEU A 37 -11.59 -6.27 -22.18
CA LEU A 37 -10.47 -5.41 -22.53
C LEU A 37 -10.55 -4.06 -21.82
N PHE A 38 -11.76 -3.55 -21.57
CA PHE A 38 -11.91 -2.27 -20.87
C PHE A 38 -11.51 -2.40 -19.41
N ALA A 39 -11.97 -3.44 -18.71
CA ALA A 39 -11.48 -3.78 -17.37
C ALA A 39 -9.96 -4.02 -17.30
N SER A 40 -9.35 -4.49 -18.40
CA SER A 40 -7.90 -4.71 -18.47
C SER A 40 -7.08 -3.42 -18.55
N MET A 41 -7.70 -2.27 -18.86
CA MET A 41 -6.99 -0.99 -18.93
C MET A 41 -6.51 -0.49 -17.56
N SER A 42 -7.10 -0.96 -16.46
CA SER A 42 -6.66 -0.65 -15.10
C SER A 42 -5.65 -1.68 -14.55
N ALA A 43 -5.21 -2.64 -15.36
CA ALA A 43 -4.27 -3.65 -14.92
C ALA A 43 -2.87 -3.05 -14.67
N ILE A 44 -2.24 -3.50 -13.60
CA ILE A 44 -0.85 -3.12 -13.26
C ILE A 44 0.12 -3.91 -14.16
N THR A 45 1.11 -3.21 -14.72
CA THR A 45 2.17 -3.81 -15.53
C THR A 45 3.43 -4.01 -14.70
N VAL A 46 3.78 -5.28 -14.44
CA VAL A 46 5.01 -5.64 -13.71
C VAL A 46 6.23 -5.19 -14.51
N GLY A 47 7.19 -4.56 -13.84
CA GLY A 47 8.42 -4.04 -14.44
C GLY A 47 8.28 -2.64 -15.08
N ASP A 48 7.07 -2.07 -15.13
CA ASP A 48 6.90 -0.68 -15.54
C ASP A 48 7.16 0.27 -14.36
N ARG A 49 8.05 1.24 -14.54
CA ARG A 49 8.51 2.15 -13.48
C ARG A 49 7.41 3.02 -12.86
N LYS A 50 6.34 3.33 -13.61
CA LYS A 50 5.22 4.16 -13.13
C LYS A 50 4.11 3.33 -12.51
N MET A 51 3.89 2.11 -13.02
CA MET A 51 2.79 1.24 -12.60
C MET A 51 3.19 0.24 -11.52
N ASP A 52 4.47 -0.13 -11.45
CA ASP A 52 5.00 -1.14 -10.53
C ASP A 52 5.83 -0.50 -9.41
N VAL A 53 5.24 -0.44 -8.22
CA VAL A 53 5.89 0.04 -6.99
C VAL A 53 7.09 -0.82 -6.56
N GLY A 54 7.22 -2.04 -7.08
CA GLY A 54 8.32 -2.96 -6.79
C GLY A 54 9.61 -2.69 -7.58
N VAL A 55 9.56 -1.82 -8.59
CA VAL A 55 10.73 -1.50 -9.43
C VAL A 55 11.70 -0.58 -8.70
N GLU A 56 12.97 -0.98 -8.60
CA GLU A 56 14.03 -0.16 -7.99
C GLU A 56 14.24 1.16 -8.75
N GLY A 57 14.43 2.25 -8.00
CA GLY A 57 14.72 3.58 -8.55
C GLY A 57 13.50 4.48 -8.74
N GLY A 58 12.28 3.98 -8.59
CA GLY A 58 11.04 4.77 -8.77
C GLY A 58 11.01 5.58 -10.08
N MET A 59 10.12 6.59 -10.16
CA MET A 59 9.83 7.32 -11.41
C MET A 59 11.05 8.02 -12.04
N ASP A 60 12.02 8.46 -11.25
CA ASP A 60 13.16 9.29 -11.65
C ASP A 60 14.52 8.59 -11.59
N GLY A 61 14.58 7.34 -11.12
CA GLY A 61 15.85 6.61 -10.91
C GLY A 61 16.62 7.07 -9.67
N LEU A 62 16.08 8.03 -8.92
CA LEU A 62 16.69 8.60 -7.72
C LEU A 62 15.93 8.18 -6.45
N ALA A 63 14.70 7.69 -6.60
CA ALA A 63 13.92 7.20 -5.47
C ALA A 63 14.60 5.96 -4.85
N PRO A 64 14.69 5.90 -3.51
CA PRO A 64 15.19 4.72 -2.82
C PRO A 64 14.34 3.49 -3.16
N PRO A 65 14.91 2.28 -3.12
CA PRO A 65 14.15 1.06 -3.38
C PRO A 65 12.97 0.96 -2.40
N PHE A 66 11.85 0.42 -2.87
CA PHE A 66 10.66 0.23 -2.04
C PHE A 66 11.02 -0.50 -0.74
N GLN A 67 10.67 0.11 0.39
CA GLN A 67 10.87 -0.45 1.71
C GLN A 67 9.50 -0.72 2.34
N THR A 68 9.29 -1.95 2.78
CA THR A 68 8.08 -2.28 3.53
C THR A 68 8.09 -1.58 4.89
N SER A 69 6.91 -1.35 5.47
CA SER A 69 6.75 -0.74 6.78
C SER A 69 7.56 -1.49 7.85
N GLU A 70 7.62 -2.82 7.81
CA GLU A 70 8.37 -3.61 8.79
C GLU A 70 9.88 -3.38 8.69
N LYS A 71 10.42 -3.22 7.47
CA LYS A 71 11.85 -2.91 7.27
C LYS A 71 12.19 -1.52 7.81
N LEU A 72 11.33 -0.53 7.58
CA LEU A 72 11.53 0.83 8.09
C LEU A 72 11.45 0.87 9.62
N VAL A 73 10.50 0.15 10.20
CA VAL A 73 10.37 -0.02 11.65
C VAL A 73 11.62 -0.71 12.23
N ALA A 74 12.09 -1.80 11.63
CA ALA A 74 13.31 -2.49 12.06
C ALA A 74 14.56 -1.62 11.93
N ALA A 75 14.58 -0.67 10.98
CA ALA A 75 15.63 0.34 10.84
C ALA A 75 15.50 1.51 11.85
N GLY A 76 14.55 1.45 12.78
CA GLY A 76 14.37 2.45 13.84
C GLY A 76 13.71 3.75 13.36
N ARG A 77 13.02 3.74 12.22
CA ARG A 77 12.40 4.95 11.63
C ARG A 77 11.12 5.43 12.34
N ALA A 78 10.59 4.64 13.27
CA ALA A 78 9.38 4.96 14.03
C ALA A 78 9.50 4.42 15.46
N PRO A 79 10.34 4.99 16.35
CA PRO A 79 10.53 4.50 17.72
C PRO A 79 9.25 4.63 18.57
N LEU A 80 9.04 3.71 19.52
CA LEU A 80 7.84 3.73 20.38
C LEU A 80 7.98 4.64 21.62
N GLU A 81 9.22 4.84 22.05
CA GLU A 81 9.56 5.71 23.16
C GLU A 81 10.02 7.04 22.59
N LEU A 82 9.07 7.96 22.49
CA LEU A 82 9.26 9.32 21.97
C LEU A 82 9.35 10.29 23.13
N THR A 83 10.27 11.24 23.06
CA THR A 83 10.29 12.41 23.95
C THR A 83 9.06 13.29 23.70
N ASP A 84 8.71 14.15 24.66
CA ASP A 84 7.54 15.04 24.53
C ASP A 84 7.62 15.92 23.27
N GLU A 85 8.82 16.40 22.91
CA GLU A 85 9.05 17.20 21.70
C GLU A 85 8.81 16.38 20.42
N GLU A 86 9.29 15.14 20.38
CA GLU A 86 9.08 14.24 19.24
C GLU A 86 7.61 13.81 19.11
N GLN A 87 6.91 13.60 20.23
CA GLN A 87 5.48 13.31 20.23
C GLN A 87 4.69 14.47 19.62
N ILE A 88 4.96 15.70 20.06
CA ILE A 88 4.31 16.90 19.52
C ILE A 88 4.57 17.02 18.03
N TYR A 89 5.82 16.81 17.59
CA TYR A 89 6.17 16.86 16.17
C TYR A 89 5.40 15.81 15.35
N VAL A 90 5.33 14.57 15.82
CA VAL A 90 4.60 13.49 15.12
C VAL A 90 3.10 13.77 15.08
N PHE A 91 2.51 14.29 16.17
CA PHE A 91 1.09 14.61 16.22
C PHE A 91 0.74 15.78 15.30
N ASP A 92 1.55 16.83 15.29
CA ASP A 92 1.35 17.97 14.39
C ASP A 92 1.46 17.56 12.92
N ALA A 93 2.47 16.74 12.59
CA ALA A 93 2.63 16.21 11.24
C ALA A 93 1.44 15.33 10.81
N LEU A 94 0.94 14.48 11.71
CA LEU A 94 -0.22 13.63 11.41
C LEU A 94 -1.50 14.45 11.26
N LEU A 95 -1.70 15.48 12.08
CA LEU A 95 -2.82 16.40 11.98
C LEU A 95 -2.80 17.16 10.64
N ALA A 96 -1.62 17.57 10.16
CA ALA A 96 -1.47 18.17 8.84
C ALA A 96 -1.84 17.19 7.71
N CYS A 97 -1.49 15.90 7.85
CA CYS A 97 -1.91 14.85 6.93
C CYS A 97 -3.43 14.65 6.95
N GLU A 98 -4.07 14.70 8.11
CA GLU A 98 -5.53 14.62 8.25
C GLU A 98 -6.23 15.80 7.58
N ALA A 99 -5.74 17.02 7.78
CA ALA A 99 -6.27 18.21 7.08
C ALA A 99 -6.13 18.09 5.55
N THR A 100 -5.04 17.50 5.09
CA THR A 100 -4.78 17.24 3.67
C THR A 100 -5.73 16.19 3.11
N TRP A 101 -6.03 15.14 3.88
CA TRP A 101 -7.04 14.14 3.53
C TRP A 101 -8.43 14.77 3.38
N HIS A 102 -8.86 15.57 4.36
CA HIS A 102 -10.13 16.30 4.28
C HIS A 102 -10.21 17.34 3.15
N SER A 103 -9.08 17.68 2.54
CA SER A 103 -9.00 18.55 1.36
C SER A 103 -9.05 17.79 0.03
N GLY A 104 -9.35 16.48 0.05
CA GLY A 104 -9.57 15.65 -1.14
C GLY A 104 -8.35 14.83 -1.61
N GLN A 105 -7.31 14.70 -0.79
CA GLN A 105 -6.22 13.75 -1.09
C GLN A 105 -6.55 12.37 -0.54
N SER A 106 -6.12 11.28 -1.19
CA SER A 106 -6.42 9.93 -0.68
C SER A 106 -5.70 9.60 0.63
N LEU A 107 -6.27 8.68 1.41
CA LEU A 107 -5.68 8.21 2.67
C LEU A 107 -4.27 7.63 2.49
N ALA A 108 -4.03 6.94 1.36
CA ALA A 108 -2.77 6.28 1.07
C ALA A 108 -1.59 7.25 0.95
N VAL A 109 -1.85 8.48 0.48
CA VAL A 109 -0.81 9.51 0.26
C VAL A 109 -0.79 10.59 1.35
N SER A 110 -1.69 10.50 2.33
CA SER A 110 -1.81 11.45 3.44
C SER A 110 -1.56 10.76 4.79
N ILE A 111 -2.60 10.35 5.51
CA ILE A 111 -2.52 9.76 6.87
C ILE A 111 -1.66 8.49 6.89
N TYR A 112 -1.83 7.59 5.90
CA TYR A 112 -1.06 6.34 5.84
C TYR A 112 0.38 6.53 5.36
N THR A 113 0.87 7.76 5.18
CA THR A 113 2.31 8.01 5.11
C THR A 113 2.99 7.89 6.48
N CYS A 114 2.23 8.03 7.57
CA CYS A 114 2.72 7.87 8.93
C CYS A 114 2.90 6.39 9.30
N LEU A 115 4.13 5.99 9.61
CA LEU A 115 4.48 4.59 9.94
C LEU A 115 3.72 4.05 11.17
N TYR A 116 3.34 4.90 12.12
CA TYR A 116 2.58 4.50 13.30
C TYR A 116 1.15 4.05 12.98
N MET A 117 0.59 4.45 11.83
CA MET A 117 -0.77 4.09 11.41
C MET A 117 -0.87 2.69 10.76
N HIS A 118 0.24 1.96 10.65
CA HIS A 118 0.29 0.63 10.00
C HIS A 118 0.30 -0.55 10.97
N ASP A 119 0.66 -0.34 12.23
CA ASP A 119 0.81 -1.41 13.23
C ASP A 119 0.38 -0.91 14.62
N PHE A 120 -0.92 -1.06 14.92
CA PHE A 120 -1.51 -0.63 16.19
C PHE A 120 -1.16 -1.58 17.35
N ASP A 121 -0.98 -2.87 17.09
CA ASP A 121 -0.56 -3.83 18.12
C ASP A 121 0.82 -3.45 18.68
N ARG A 122 1.70 -2.96 17.81
CA ARG A 122 3.00 -2.41 18.22
C ARG A 122 2.86 -1.12 19.04
N LEU A 123 1.87 -0.26 18.74
CA LEU A 123 1.62 0.95 19.53
C LEU A 123 1.13 0.63 20.95
N GLU A 124 0.44 -0.50 21.17
CA GLU A 124 0.03 -0.92 22.51
C GLU A 124 1.22 -1.11 23.46
N ALA A 125 2.39 -1.47 22.91
CA ALA A 125 3.63 -1.63 23.67
C ALA A 125 4.30 -0.31 24.06
N SER A 126 3.82 0.85 23.58
CA SER A 126 4.34 2.17 23.97
C SER A 126 4.00 2.49 25.43
N SER A 127 4.99 3.02 26.15
CA SER A 127 4.84 3.42 27.55
C SER A 127 3.95 4.65 27.73
N SER A 128 3.77 5.46 26.67
CA SER A 128 2.99 6.71 26.71
C SER A 128 1.49 6.46 26.48
N PRO A 129 0.61 6.73 27.47
CA PRO A 129 -0.84 6.64 27.28
C PRO A 129 -1.37 7.69 26.30
N VAL A 130 -0.71 8.86 26.22
CA VAL A 130 -1.13 9.97 25.35
C VAL A 130 -0.92 9.58 23.89
N THR A 131 0.24 9.00 23.57
CA THR A 131 0.55 8.52 22.22
C THR A 131 -0.46 7.49 21.74
N ARG A 132 -0.79 6.51 22.59
CA ARG A 132 -1.81 5.50 22.27
C ARG A 132 -3.18 6.14 22.03
N ALA A 133 -3.63 6.98 22.96
CA ALA A 133 -4.92 7.65 22.84
C ALA A 133 -5.04 8.51 21.58
N TYR A 134 -3.97 9.20 21.19
CA TYR A 134 -3.96 10.03 19.98
C TYR A 134 -4.10 9.19 18.70
N PHE A 135 -3.28 8.14 18.52
CA PHE A 135 -3.39 7.29 17.34
C PHE A 135 -4.71 6.49 17.29
N ASP A 136 -5.23 6.07 18.44
CA ASP A 136 -6.55 5.44 18.52
C ASP A 136 -7.67 6.42 18.12
N ALA A 137 -7.58 7.68 18.54
CA ALA A 137 -8.52 8.73 18.15
C ALA A 137 -8.50 8.96 16.63
N VAL A 138 -7.32 9.10 16.02
CA VAL A 138 -7.19 9.28 14.57
C VAL A 138 -7.69 8.05 13.81
N ARG A 139 -7.41 6.83 14.28
CA ARG A 139 -7.96 5.60 13.70
C ARG A 139 -9.49 5.59 13.75
N SER A 140 -10.05 5.98 14.89
CA SER A 140 -11.50 6.05 15.08
C SER A 140 -12.13 7.13 14.19
N ASP A 141 -11.48 8.27 14.04
CA ASP A 141 -11.91 9.34 13.14
C ASP A 141 -11.97 8.85 11.69
N VAL A 142 -10.86 8.29 11.19
CA VAL A 142 -10.78 7.72 9.83
C VAL A 142 -11.90 6.70 9.60
N ALA A 143 -12.12 5.79 10.56
CA ALA A 143 -13.19 4.80 10.45
C ALA A 143 -14.58 5.44 10.42
N THR A 144 -14.80 6.47 11.23
CA THR A 144 -16.09 7.18 11.34
C THR A 144 -16.41 7.94 10.06
N VAL A 145 -15.45 8.70 9.54
CA VAL A 145 -15.61 9.48 8.30
C VAL A 145 -15.78 8.54 7.11
N ARG A 146 -14.98 7.47 6.98
CA ARG A 146 -15.19 6.48 5.90
C ARG A 146 -16.56 5.82 5.96
N ASN A 147 -17.03 5.51 7.16
CA ASN A 147 -18.39 4.98 7.35
C ASN A 147 -19.45 6.01 6.94
N ALA A 148 -19.27 7.28 7.30
CA ALA A 148 -20.19 8.36 6.90
C ALA A 148 -20.21 8.56 5.37
N VAL A 149 -19.06 8.57 4.70
CA VAL A 149 -18.94 8.66 3.23
C VAL A 149 -19.61 7.45 2.56
N SER A 150 -19.33 6.24 3.05
CA SER A 150 -19.95 5.00 2.53
C SER A 150 -21.48 5.00 2.68
N LEU A 151 -22.02 5.61 3.74
CA LEU A 151 -23.45 5.76 3.95
C LEU A 151 -24.05 6.91 3.13
N GLY A 152 -23.24 7.90 2.77
CA GLY A 152 -23.64 9.07 2.00
C GLY A 152 -23.77 8.82 0.49
N ASP A 153 -23.35 7.64 -0.01
CA ASP A 153 -23.24 7.33 -1.44
C ASP A 153 -22.36 8.35 -2.20
N VAL A 154 -21.38 8.90 -1.48
CA VAL A 154 -20.36 9.85 -1.96
C VAL A 154 -19.09 9.04 -2.24
N TRP A 155 -18.43 9.27 -3.38
CA TRP A 155 -17.29 8.47 -3.81
C TRP A 155 -15.96 9.16 -3.47
N GLU A 156 -15.07 8.46 -2.76
CA GLU A 156 -13.78 8.99 -2.24
C GLU A 156 -12.85 9.58 -3.32
N GLU A 157 -13.05 9.23 -4.60
CA GLU A 157 -12.23 9.72 -5.72
C GLU A 157 -12.89 10.87 -6.51
N GLU A 158 -14.14 11.24 -6.22
CA GLU A 158 -14.91 12.25 -6.96
C GLU A 158 -15.24 13.50 -6.12
N ASP A 159 -15.44 13.34 -4.80
CA ASP A 159 -15.95 14.37 -3.87
C ASP A 159 -15.05 14.57 -2.63
#